data_AF-A0A353YHB6-F1
#
_entry.id   AF-A0A353YHB6-F1
#
_cell.length_a   1.000
_cell.length_b   1.000
_cell.length_c   1.000
_cell.angle_alpha   90.00
_cell.angle_beta   90.00
_cell.angle_gamma   90.00
#
_symmetry.space_group_name_H-M   'P 1'
#
loop_
_entity.id
_entity.type
_entity.pdbx_description
1 polymer ?
#
loop_
_entity_poly.entity_id
_entity_poly.type
_entity_poly.pdbx_seq_one_letter_code
_entity_poly.pdbx_strand_id
1 'polypeptide(L)'
;LDRNGLRPARYLVTDDGLVIMASETGVLPIDEKTIVQKWRLQPGKMLLIDLDKGRIVSDEEIKAELASAHPYQQWLDRTQIRVHELPGTPAPSPRTNVSLLDRQQAFGYTQESIKFLMVPMAEAGQEAVGSMGNDTPVSVLSNKPKLLHTYFKQNFAQVTNPPIDPIREELVMSLVTFIGPRPNLLDLEGTSRQKRLEAAHPILTNDNLERIRGIGDIADNQFRTVTLDITYGADHGAPGMGKALDQLCRRAEAAVRAGENIIILSDRAAGPDRVPIPSLLATSAVHHHLIRCGLRTSVGLVVETGEAHEVHQFATLAGYGAEAINPYLAFETIEAMLPELDEELTAEEAVKRYIKATDKGILKVMSKMGISTYQSYCGAQIFDAVGLRSDFVAKYFTGTKSQVEGVGLEEIARETVELHQLAFSDAPVLREALDVGG
;
A
#
# COMPACT_ATOMS: atom_id res chain seq x y z
N LEU A 1 -1.42 15.08 -22.66
CA LEU A 1 -0.37 15.33 -21.64
C LEU A 1 -0.59 14.42 -20.45
N ASP A 2 0.44 14.19 -19.64
CA ASP A 2 0.23 13.51 -18.37
C ASP A 2 -0.74 14.31 -17.48
N ARG A 3 -1.20 13.67 -16.40
CA ARG A 3 -2.22 14.23 -15.50
C ARG A 3 -1.82 15.56 -14.86
N ASN A 4 -0.52 15.81 -14.70
CA ASN A 4 0.02 17.01 -14.07
C ASN A 4 0.60 18.00 -15.09
N GLY A 5 0.70 17.60 -16.38
CA GLY A 5 1.24 18.43 -17.44
C GLY A 5 2.71 18.79 -17.23
N LEU A 6 3.52 17.84 -16.79
CA LEU A 6 4.93 18.04 -16.40
C LEU A 6 5.86 18.32 -17.58
N ARG A 7 5.40 18.09 -18.81
CA ARG A 7 6.16 18.38 -20.03
C ARG A 7 5.47 19.46 -20.87
N PRO A 8 6.23 20.40 -21.45
CA PRO A 8 5.65 21.42 -22.31
C PRO A 8 5.26 20.81 -23.65
N ALA A 9 4.08 21.19 -24.12
CA ALA A 9 3.59 20.88 -25.46
C ALA A 9 2.83 22.11 -25.97
N ARG A 10 3.34 22.71 -27.03
CA ARG A 10 2.78 23.92 -27.65
C ARG A 10 2.47 23.62 -29.10
N TYR A 11 1.40 24.21 -29.62
CA TYR A 11 1.08 24.10 -31.04
C TYR A 11 0.58 25.43 -31.60
N LEU A 12 0.76 25.59 -32.90
CA LEU A 12 0.19 26.68 -33.68
C LEU A 12 -0.53 26.12 -34.90
N VAL A 13 -1.51 26.89 -35.38
CA VAL A 13 -2.31 26.59 -36.56
C VAL A 13 -2.23 27.79 -37.50
N THR A 14 -2.00 27.54 -38.78
CA THR A 14 -1.98 28.55 -39.84
C THR A 14 -3.30 28.58 -40.63
N ASP A 15 -3.53 29.65 -41.38
CA ASP A 15 -4.72 29.87 -42.21
C ASP A 15 -4.85 28.88 -43.38
N ASP A 16 -3.76 28.32 -43.87
CA ASP A 16 -3.70 27.22 -44.84
C ASP A 16 -3.90 25.82 -44.22
N GLY A 17 -4.14 25.75 -42.91
CA GLY A 17 -4.51 24.51 -42.20
C GLY A 17 -3.32 23.67 -41.70
N LEU A 18 -2.09 24.17 -41.79
CA LEU A 18 -0.92 23.49 -41.21
C LEU A 18 -0.94 23.59 -39.67
N VAL A 19 -0.73 22.46 -39.00
CA VAL A 19 -0.59 22.38 -37.54
C VAL A 19 0.84 21.99 -37.19
N ILE A 20 1.50 22.83 -36.39
CA ILE A 20 2.87 22.58 -35.94
C ILE A 20 2.84 22.44 -34.42
N MET A 21 3.25 21.27 -33.92
CA MET A 21 3.39 20.98 -32.50
C MET A 21 4.85 20.76 -32.15
N ALA A 22 5.31 21.36 -31.05
CA ALA A 22 6.65 21.15 -30.51
C ALA A 22 6.66 21.38 -28.99
N SER A 23 7.74 20.96 -28.33
CA SER A 23 7.95 21.27 -26.91
C SER A 23 8.12 22.78 -26.67
N GLU A 24 8.64 23.50 -27.65
CA GLU A 24 8.89 24.94 -27.59
C GLU A 24 8.23 25.68 -28.77
N THR A 25 7.94 26.96 -28.57
CA THR A 25 7.48 27.85 -29.64
C THR A 25 8.68 28.47 -30.36
N GLY A 26 8.55 28.69 -31.67
CA GLY A 26 9.61 29.31 -32.48
C GLY A 26 10.64 28.31 -33.04
N VAL A 27 10.32 27.01 -33.02
CA VAL A 27 11.17 25.97 -33.63
C VAL A 27 11.24 26.04 -35.16
N LEU A 28 10.27 26.70 -35.79
CA LEU A 28 10.20 26.91 -37.23
C LEU A 28 9.85 28.39 -37.53
N PRO A 29 10.41 28.97 -38.60
CA PRO A 29 10.15 30.36 -38.98
C PRO A 29 8.82 30.47 -39.75
N ILE A 30 7.72 30.63 -39.03
CA ILE A 30 6.37 30.82 -39.59
C ILE A 30 6.01 32.31 -39.57
N ASP A 31 5.47 32.84 -40.67
CA ASP A 31 5.01 34.23 -40.72
C ASP A 31 3.81 34.42 -39.77
N GLU A 32 3.97 35.29 -38.78
CA GLU A 32 2.95 35.63 -37.78
C GLU A 32 1.59 35.99 -38.39
N LYS A 33 1.57 36.56 -39.61
CA LYS A 33 0.32 36.93 -40.29
C LYS A 33 -0.52 35.73 -40.72
N THR A 34 0.10 34.58 -40.92
CA THR A 34 -0.57 33.34 -41.32
C THR A 34 -1.12 32.57 -40.13
N ILE A 35 -0.71 32.92 -38.89
CA ILE A 35 -1.04 32.15 -37.70
C ILE A 35 -2.43 32.53 -37.19
N VAL A 36 -3.37 31.59 -37.25
CA VAL A 36 -4.74 31.76 -36.75
C VAL A 36 -4.87 31.39 -35.27
N GLN A 37 -4.03 30.50 -34.76
CA GLN A 37 -4.07 30.08 -33.37
C GLN A 37 -2.68 29.74 -32.83
N LYS A 38 -2.39 30.15 -31.60
CA LYS A 38 -1.27 29.67 -30.79
C LYS A 38 -1.80 29.16 -29.47
N TRP A 39 -1.42 27.96 -29.08
CA TRP A 39 -1.93 27.35 -27.86
C TRP A 39 -0.92 26.45 -27.17
N ARG A 40 -1.24 26.05 -25.93
CA ARG A 40 -0.50 25.07 -25.15
C ARG A 40 -1.42 23.97 -24.65
N LEU A 41 -0.93 22.74 -24.66
CA LEU A 41 -1.66 21.63 -24.09
C LEU A 41 -1.63 21.74 -22.55
N GLN A 42 -2.79 21.53 -21.91
CA GLN A 42 -2.96 21.63 -20.46
C GLN A 42 -2.88 20.21 -19.82
N PRO A 43 -2.70 20.12 -18.48
CA PRO A 43 -2.71 18.82 -17.79
C PRO A 43 -3.93 17.98 -18.15
N GLY A 44 -3.70 16.69 -18.48
CA GLY A 44 -4.77 15.74 -18.84
C GLY A 44 -5.53 16.03 -20.15
N LYS A 45 -5.12 17.03 -20.95
CA LYS A 45 -5.74 17.31 -22.26
C LYS A 45 -5.05 16.58 -23.40
N MET A 46 -5.83 16.27 -24.44
CA MET A 46 -5.41 15.62 -25.68
C MET A 46 -5.43 16.60 -26.86
N LEU A 47 -4.62 16.32 -27.88
CA LEU A 47 -4.65 16.98 -29.18
C LEU A 47 -4.80 15.89 -30.24
N LEU A 48 -5.90 15.91 -30.99
CA LEU A 48 -6.16 14.98 -32.08
C LEU A 48 -6.36 15.78 -33.37
N ILE A 49 -5.62 15.40 -34.40
CA ILE A 49 -5.82 15.88 -35.77
C ILE A 49 -6.39 14.70 -36.54
N ASP A 50 -7.66 14.81 -36.91
CA ASP A 50 -8.36 13.79 -37.67
C ASP A 50 -8.17 14.07 -39.16
N LEU A 51 -7.39 13.22 -39.83
CA LEU A 51 -7.02 13.39 -41.24
C LEU A 51 -8.19 13.13 -42.19
N ASP A 52 -9.13 12.26 -41.81
CA ASP A 52 -10.30 11.94 -42.62
C ASP A 52 -11.34 13.07 -42.54
N LYS A 53 -11.52 13.65 -41.34
CA LYS A 53 -12.37 14.83 -41.14
C LYS A 53 -11.68 16.14 -41.54
N GLY A 54 -10.36 16.12 -41.76
CA GLY A 54 -9.57 17.28 -42.13
C GLY A 54 -9.57 18.40 -41.08
N ARG A 55 -9.66 18.07 -39.79
CA ARG A 55 -9.74 19.08 -38.72
C ARG A 55 -9.13 18.63 -37.39
N ILE A 56 -8.87 19.62 -36.54
CA ILE A 56 -8.55 19.38 -35.12
C ILE A 56 -9.85 19.00 -34.40
N VAL A 57 -9.80 17.91 -33.63
CA VAL A 57 -10.87 17.47 -32.75
C VAL A 57 -10.54 17.93 -31.33
N SER A 58 -11.48 18.60 -30.68
CA SER A 58 -11.24 19.17 -29.35
C SER A 58 -11.16 18.07 -28.28
N ASP A 59 -10.44 18.34 -27.19
CA ASP A 59 -10.36 17.43 -26.04
C ASP A 59 -11.74 17.06 -25.48
N GLU A 60 -12.66 18.03 -25.44
CA GLU A 60 -14.04 17.84 -24.99
C GLU A 60 -14.83 16.93 -25.91
N GLU A 61 -14.70 17.10 -27.23
CA GLU A 61 -15.37 16.27 -28.22
C GLU A 61 -14.87 14.82 -28.15
N ILE A 62 -13.55 14.61 -28.10
CA ILE A 62 -12.95 13.27 -27.98
C ILE A 62 -13.44 12.59 -26.70
N LYS A 63 -13.40 13.29 -25.57
CA LYS A 63 -13.83 12.73 -24.28
C LYS A 63 -15.33 12.47 -24.25
N ALA A 64 -16.15 13.33 -24.83
CA ALA A 64 -17.60 13.13 -24.92
C ALA A 64 -17.95 11.92 -25.79
N GLU A 65 -17.29 11.74 -26.93
CA GLU A 65 -17.44 10.56 -27.79
C GLU A 65 -17.05 9.28 -27.03
N LEU A 66 -15.87 9.26 -26.42
CA LEU A 66 -15.40 8.10 -25.66
C LEU A 66 -16.28 7.78 -24.44
N ALA A 67 -16.76 8.80 -23.72
CA ALA A 67 -17.63 8.65 -22.55
C ALA A 67 -19.05 8.23 -22.91
N SER A 68 -19.51 8.50 -24.13
CA SER A 68 -20.83 8.10 -24.62
C SER A 68 -20.83 6.77 -25.39
N ALA A 69 -19.65 6.23 -25.72
CA ALA A 69 -19.51 4.94 -26.40
C ALA A 69 -20.21 3.77 -25.67
N HIS A 70 -20.28 3.83 -24.34
CA HIS A 70 -20.91 2.82 -23.51
C HIS A 70 -21.62 3.46 -22.30
N PRO A 71 -22.62 2.80 -21.68
CA PRO A 71 -23.32 3.33 -20.51
C PRO A 71 -22.51 3.14 -19.22
N TYR A 72 -21.33 3.76 -19.15
CA TYR A 72 -20.38 3.55 -18.04
C TYR A 72 -20.97 3.83 -16.66
N GLN A 73 -21.83 4.85 -16.51
CA GLN A 73 -22.47 5.13 -15.23
C GLN A 73 -23.33 3.95 -14.76
N GLN A 74 -24.13 3.36 -15.66
CA GLN A 74 -24.94 2.18 -15.33
C GLN A 74 -24.06 0.97 -14.99
N TRP A 75 -22.90 0.84 -15.65
CA TRP A 75 -21.94 -0.21 -15.32
C TRP A 75 -21.34 0.00 -13.93
N LEU A 76 -20.98 1.23 -13.56
CA LEU A 76 -20.47 1.56 -12.24
C LEU A 76 -21.51 1.28 -11.15
N ASP A 77 -22.73 1.80 -11.32
CA ASP A 77 -23.83 1.64 -10.34
C ASP A 77 -24.14 0.16 -10.06
N ARG A 78 -23.96 -0.72 -11.05
CA ARG A 78 -24.19 -2.17 -10.92
C ARG A 78 -23.01 -2.94 -10.32
N THR A 79 -21.78 -2.49 -10.56
CA THR A 79 -20.57 -3.29 -10.29
C THR A 79 -19.74 -2.82 -9.12
N GLN A 80 -19.82 -1.55 -8.74
CA GLN A 80 -18.99 -0.98 -7.69
C GLN A 80 -19.59 -1.31 -6.32
N ILE A 81 -18.85 -2.06 -5.52
CA ILE A 81 -19.19 -2.34 -4.12
C ILE A 81 -18.19 -1.58 -3.26
N ARG A 82 -18.67 -0.69 -2.39
CA ARG A 82 -17.82 0.02 -1.44
C ARG A 82 -17.75 -0.74 -0.11
N VAL A 83 -16.55 -0.95 0.41
CA VAL A 83 -16.34 -1.72 1.66
C VAL A 83 -17.18 -1.20 2.83
N HIS A 84 -17.28 0.13 2.99
CA HIS A 84 -18.03 0.75 4.09
C HIS A 84 -19.55 0.65 3.94
N GLU A 85 -20.06 0.32 2.75
CA GLU A 85 -21.49 0.10 2.47
C GLU A 85 -21.89 -1.38 2.63
N LEU A 86 -20.90 -2.29 2.75
CA LEU A 86 -21.18 -3.70 3.01
C LEU A 86 -21.95 -3.86 4.33
N PRO A 87 -22.95 -4.78 4.39
CA PRO A 87 -23.70 -5.05 5.61
C PRO A 87 -22.75 -5.40 6.74
N GLY A 88 -22.87 -4.68 7.86
CA GLY A 88 -22.03 -4.87 9.02
C GLY A 88 -22.35 -6.19 9.69
N THR A 89 -21.38 -7.10 9.72
CA THR A 89 -21.30 -8.09 10.79
C THR A 89 -20.49 -7.45 11.90
N PRO A 90 -21.05 -7.20 13.10
CA PRO A 90 -20.25 -6.67 14.20
C PRO A 90 -19.07 -7.62 14.41
N ALA A 91 -17.84 -7.10 14.28
CA ALA A 91 -16.65 -7.87 14.49
C ALA A 91 -16.67 -8.39 15.93
N PRO A 92 -16.69 -9.71 16.18
CA PRO A 92 -16.37 -10.17 17.52
C PRO A 92 -14.92 -9.75 17.78
N SER A 93 -14.68 -8.90 18.79
CA SER A 93 -13.31 -8.66 19.27
C SER A 93 -12.71 -10.02 19.62
N PRO A 94 -11.71 -10.52 18.86
CA PRO A 94 -11.17 -11.83 19.15
C PRO A 94 -10.53 -11.74 20.52
N ARG A 95 -11.10 -12.47 21.49
CA ARG A 95 -10.53 -12.56 22.83
C ARG A 95 -9.24 -13.35 22.73
N THR A 96 -8.12 -12.65 22.68
CA THR A 96 -6.82 -13.29 22.90
C THR A 96 -6.58 -13.40 24.40
N ASN A 97 -6.00 -14.51 24.81
CA ASN A 97 -5.55 -14.71 26.19
C ASN A 97 -4.16 -14.11 26.44
N VAL A 98 -3.56 -13.51 25.40
CA VAL A 98 -2.25 -12.85 25.45
C VAL A 98 -2.43 -11.38 25.77
N SER A 99 -1.61 -10.82 26.67
CA SER A 99 -1.71 -9.42 27.03
C SER A 99 -1.42 -8.50 25.83
N LEU A 100 -1.88 -7.25 25.89
CA LEU A 100 -1.55 -6.25 24.87
C LEU A 100 -0.04 -5.98 24.84
N LEU A 101 0.59 -5.89 26.01
CA LEU A 101 2.01 -5.62 26.16
C LEU A 101 2.88 -6.70 25.50
N ASP A 102 2.61 -7.98 25.77
CA ASP A 102 3.39 -9.08 25.18
C ASP A 102 3.24 -9.10 23.64
N ARG A 103 2.04 -8.79 23.13
CA ARG A 103 1.82 -8.67 21.68
C ARG A 103 2.61 -7.49 21.10
N GLN A 104 2.54 -6.32 21.72
CA GLN A 104 3.32 -5.15 21.31
C GLN A 104 4.82 -5.47 21.26
N GLN A 105 5.35 -6.16 22.26
CA GLN A 105 6.76 -6.58 22.27
C GLN A 105 7.08 -7.58 21.17
N ALA A 106 6.23 -8.59 20.96
CA ALA A 106 6.43 -9.61 19.93
C ALA A 106 6.44 -9.01 18.51
N PHE A 107 5.76 -7.89 18.30
CA PHE A 107 5.71 -7.14 17.05
C PHE A 107 6.68 -5.94 17.00
N GLY A 108 7.55 -5.77 18.00
CA GLY A 108 8.62 -4.77 18.00
C GLY A 108 8.17 -3.33 18.29
N TYR A 109 7.08 -3.13 19.03
CA TYR A 109 6.67 -1.82 19.52
C TYR A 109 7.64 -1.35 20.60
N THR A 110 7.97 -0.06 20.55
CA THR A 110 8.81 0.60 21.57
C THR A 110 8.05 1.71 22.26
N GLN A 111 8.54 2.16 23.41
CA GLN A 111 7.97 3.31 24.10
C GLN A 111 8.00 4.56 23.21
N GLU A 112 9.07 4.75 22.44
CA GLU A 112 9.24 5.86 21.52
C GLU A 112 8.28 5.77 20.32
N SER A 113 8.07 4.58 19.76
CA SER A 113 7.10 4.38 18.68
C SER A 113 5.69 4.79 19.13
N ILE A 114 5.28 4.43 20.35
CA ILE A 114 3.97 4.84 20.88
C ILE A 114 3.95 6.34 21.17
N LYS A 115 4.85 6.82 22.04
CA LYS A 115 4.81 8.17 22.58
C LYS A 115 5.12 9.25 21.56
N PHE A 116 6.13 9.05 20.72
CA PHE A 116 6.59 10.08 19.79
C PHE A 116 6.00 9.93 18.40
N LEU A 117 5.55 8.74 17.98
CA LEU A 117 4.98 8.54 16.64
C LEU A 117 3.46 8.37 16.67
N MET A 118 2.93 7.43 17.46
CA MET A 118 1.50 7.11 17.44
C MET A 118 0.62 8.17 18.13
N VAL A 119 1.06 8.71 19.27
CA VAL A 119 0.28 9.75 19.99
C VAL A 119 -0.01 10.98 19.11
N PRO A 120 0.97 11.62 18.43
CA PRO A 120 0.67 12.72 17.51
C PRO A 120 -0.29 12.35 16.37
N MET A 121 -0.24 11.11 15.88
CA MET A 121 -1.13 10.62 14.84
C MET A 121 -2.57 10.48 15.35
N ALA A 122 -2.76 10.03 16.58
CA ALA A 122 -4.06 9.92 17.23
C ALA A 122 -4.64 11.30 17.62
N GLU A 123 -3.82 12.21 18.17
CA GLU A 123 -4.26 13.53 18.62
C GLU A 123 -4.41 14.51 17.45
N ALA A 124 -3.37 14.76 16.67
CA ALA A 124 -3.38 15.81 15.64
C ALA A 124 -3.84 15.33 14.27
N GLY A 125 -3.95 14.01 14.05
CA GLY A 125 -4.20 13.43 12.73
C GLY A 125 -3.08 13.75 11.73
N GLN A 126 -1.85 13.88 12.22
CA GLN A 126 -0.64 14.18 11.46
C GLN A 126 0.51 13.31 11.98
N GLU A 127 1.45 12.98 11.10
CA GLU A 127 2.66 12.30 11.51
C GLU A 127 3.53 13.18 12.42
N ALA A 128 4.34 12.54 13.24
CA ALA A 128 5.29 13.22 14.11
C ALA A 128 6.35 13.98 13.30
N VAL A 129 6.69 15.19 13.77
CA VAL A 129 7.77 16.00 13.22
C VAL A 129 8.94 16.01 14.19
N GLY A 130 10.11 15.65 13.69
CA GLY A 130 11.38 15.71 14.42
C GLY A 130 12.40 16.61 13.72
N SER A 131 13.58 16.74 14.32
CA SER A 131 14.73 17.44 13.72
C SER A 131 16.02 16.64 13.97
N MET A 132 17.14 17.13 13.42
CA MET A 132 18.45 16.45 13.39
C MET A 132 18.52 15.24 12.44
N GLY A 133 19.73 14.75 12.21
CA GLY A 133 19.99 13.55 11.41
C GLY A 133 19.70 12.27 12.20
N ASN A 134 19.50 11.16 11.49
CA ASN A 134 19.44 9.85 12.13
C ASN A 134 20.86 9.33 12.39
N ASP A 135 21.28 9.35 13.67
CA ASP A 135 22.59 8.87 14.13
C ASP A 135 22.55 7.39 14.61
N THR A 136 21.46 6.67 14.32
CA THR A 136 21.39 5.23 14.60
C THR A 136 22.12 4.43 13.52
N PRO A 137 22.76 3.30 13.88
CA PRO A 137 23.35 2.40 12.89
C PRO A 137 22.31 1.94 11.85
N VAL A 138 22.74 1.76 10.61
CA VAL A 138 21.94 1.02 9.61
C VAL A 138 21.59 -0.36 10.15
N SER A 139 20.39 -0.87 9.83
CA SER A 139 19.80 -2.04 10.47
C SER A 139 20.73 -3.25 10.55
N VAL A 140 21.45 -3.54 9.46
CA VAL A 140 22.45 -4.63 9.36
C VAL A 140 23.63 -4.51 10.33
N LEU A 141 23.93 -3.32 10.85
CA LEU A 141 25.00 -3.05 11.83
C LEU A 141 24.45 -2.83 13.24
N SER A 142 23.14 -2.98 13.45
CA SER A 142 22.56 -2.78 14.77
C SER A 142 22.83 -3.98 15.68
N ASN A 143 23.04 -3.72 16.96
CA ASN A 143 23.11 -4.75 17.99
C ASN A 143 21.74 -5.09 18.59
N LYS A 144 20.68 -4.40 18.17
CA LYS A 144 19.30 -4.69 18.54
C LYS A 144 18.59 -5.38 17.37
N PRO A 145 17.65 -6.31 17.62
CA PRO A 145 16.80 -6.85 16.56
C PRO A 145 16.05 -5.73 15.83
N LYS A 146 15.98 -5.79 14.49
CA LYS A 146 15.32 -4.74 13.69
C LYS A 146 14.20 -5.33 12.86
N LEU A 147 13.08 -4.60 12.77
CA LEU A 147 11.99 -4.97 11.87
C LEU A 147 12.46 -4.94 10.41
N LEU A 148 12.00 -5.91 9.62
CA LEU A 148 12.40 -6.08 8.22
C LEU A 148 12.16 -4.82 7.37
N HIS A 149 11.10 -4.07 7.70
CA HIS A 149 10.77 -2.80 7.07
C HIS A 149 11.97 -1.83 7.03
N THR A 150 12.78 -1.79 8.09
CA THR A 150 13.88 -0.82 8.25
C THR A 150 15.04 -1.03 7.27
N TYR A 151 15.17 -2.22 6.69
CA TYR A 151 16.16 -2.56 5.68
C TYR A 151 15.85 -1.95 4.30
N PHE A 152 14.62 -1.49 4.08
CA PHE A 152 14.18 -0.84 2.84
C PHE A 152 14.22 0.67 2.97
N LYS A 153 14.90 1.35 2.04
CA LYS A 153 14.97 2.82 2.00
C LYS A 153 14.08 3.32 0.88
N GLN A 154 13.26 4.34 1.19
CA GLN A 154 12.32 4.93 0.24
C GLN A 154 13.09 5.58 -0.91
N ASN A 155 12.76 5.20 -2.15
CA ASN A 155 13.29 5.88 -3.31
C ASN A 155 12.59 7.23 -3.49
N PHE A 156 13.32 8.22 -4.00
CA PHE A 156 12.80 9.53 -4.29
C PHE A 156 13.40 10.04 -5.60
N ALA A 157 12.62 10.85 -6.31
CA ALA A 157 13.02 11.37 -7.60
C ALA A 157 13.97 12.56 -7.42
N GLN A 158 15.05 12.56 -8.19
CA GLN A 158 15.96 13.69 -8.32
C GLN A 158 16.22 13.92 -9.80
N VAL A 159 16.00 15.14 -10.27
CA VAL A 159 16.28 15.60 -11.65
C VAL A 159 15.39 14.97 -12.74
N THR A 160 15.32 13.64 -12.84
CA THR A 160 14.68 12.91 -13.96
C THR A 160 13.19 13.18 -14.09
N ASN A 161 12.51 13.24 -12.95
CA ASN A 161 11.10 13.54 -12.79
C ASN A 161 10.92 14.33 -11.49
N PRO A 162 9.98 15.30 -11.44
CA PRO A 162 9.76 16.07 -10.23
C PRO A 162 8.90 15.29 -9.21
N PRO A 163 9.15 15.45 -7.90
CA PRO A 163 8.18 15.07 -6.87
C PRO A 163 6.93 15.95 -6.95
N ILE A 164 5.83 15.48 -6.36
CA ILE A 164 4.54 16.20 -6.26
C ILE A 164 4.41 16.77 -4.85
N ASP A 165 3.72 17.91 -4.72
CA ASP A 165 3.33 18.46 -3.41
C ASP A 165 2.06 17.75 -2.90
N PRO A 166 2.15 16.87 -1.87
CA PRO A 166 1.03 16.07 -1.42
C PRO A 166 -0.04 16.87 -0.66
N ILE A 167 0.21 18.16 -0.39
CA ILE A 167 -0.71 19.05 0.34
C ILE A 167 -1.38 20.01 -0.65
N ARG A 168 -0.59 20.71 -1.48
CA ARG A 168 -1.11 21.73 -2.41
C ARG A 168 -1.68 21.11 -3.68
N GLU A 169 -1.17 19.96 -4.09
CA GLU A 169 -1.61 19.22 -5.28
C GLU A 169 -2.35 17.92 -4.89
N GLU A 170 -2.95 17.87 -3.69
CA GLU A 170 -3.69 16.69 -3.20
C GLU A 170 -4.82 16.26 -4.15
N LEU A 171 -5.45 17.21 -4.86
CA LEU A 171 -6.51 16.94 -5.84
C LEU A 171 -6.10 16.03 -6.99
N VAL A 172 -4.79 15.99 -7.32
CA VAL A 172 -4.27 15.05 -8.32
C VAL A 172 -3.79 13.75 -7.70
N MET A 173 -3.98 13.54 -6.40
CA MET A 173 -3.59 12.30 -5.73
C MET A 173 -4.81 11.46 -5.33
N SER A 174 -4.62 10.14 -5.18
CA SER A 174 -5.69 9.24 -4.75
C SER A 174 -5.15 8.01 -4.04
N LEU A 175 -5.78 7.68 -2.91
CA LEU A 175 -5.55 6.45 -2.13
C LEU A 175 -6.57 5.36 -2.43
N VAL A 176 -7.51 5.59 -3.35
CA VAL A 176 -8.54 4.62 -3.70
C VAL A 176 -7.89 3.35 -4.21
N THR A 177 -8.29 2.23 -3.62
CA THR A 177 -7.77 0.90 -3.94
C THR A 177 -8.92 -0.06 -4.25
N PHE A 178 -8.64 -1.01 -5.13
CA PHE A 178 -9.58 -2.08 -5.49
C PHE A 178 -9.02 -3.40 -5.00
N ILE A 179 -9.81 -4.12 -4.22
CA ILE A 179 -9.46 -5.40 -3.63
C ILE A 179 -10.08 -6.50 -4.49
N GLY A 180 -9.26 -7.42 -4.99
CA GLY A 180 -9.73 -8.61 -5.72
C GLY A 180 -9.23 -8.71 -7.17
N PRO A 181 -9.93 -9.46 -8.02
CA PRO A 181 -9.47 -9.76 -9.37
C PRO A 181 -9.43 -8.50 -10.25
N ARG A 182 -8.37 -8.39 -11.05
CA ARG A 182 -8.18 -7.32 -12.03
C ARG A 182 -9.01 -7.64 -13.29
N PRO A 183 -9.75 -6.66 -13.81
CA PRO A 183 -10.58 -6.86 -14.99
C PRO A 183 -9.72 -7.05 -16.25
N ASN A 184 -10.32 -7.66 -17.27
CA ASN A 184 -9.69 -7.76 -18.58
C ASN A 184 -9.79 -6.41 -19.31
N LEU A 185 -8.65 -5.76 -19.54
CA LEU A 185 -8.57 -4.45 -20.20
C LEU A 185 -9.10 -4.45 -21.64
N LEU A 186 -9.14 -5.62 -22.30
CA LEU A 186 -9.57 -5.76 -23.69
C LEU A 186 -11.06 -6.12 -23.84
N ASP A 187 -11.72 -6.52 -22.75
CA ASP A 187 -13.12 -6.95 -22.74
C ASP A 187 -13.97 -6.01 -21.87
N LEU A 188 -14.42 -4.91 -22.47
CA LEU A 188 -15.19 -3.88 -21.78
C LEU A 188 -16.58 -4.38 -21.37
N GLU A 189 -17.27 -5.11 -22.26
CA GLU A 189 -18.62 -5.61 -21.99
C GLU A 189 -18.62 -6.72 -20.95
N GLY A 190 -17.66 -7.64 -20.98
CA GLY A 190 -17.51 -8.68 -19.95
C GLY A 190 -17.14 -8.06 -18.59
N THR A 191 -16.20 -7.11 -18.59
CA THR A 191 -15.81 -6.37 -17.39
C THR A 191 -16.98 -5.61 -16.78
N SER A 192 -17.91 -5.09 -17.60
CA SER A 192 -19.08 -4.37 -17.12
C SER A 192 -20.00 -5.18 -16.21
N ARG A 193 -19.85 -6.52 -16.17
CA ARG A 193 -20.67 -7.44 -15.37
C ARG A 193 -19.96 -7.88 -14.09
N GLN A 194 -18.65 -7.66 -13.98
CA GLN A 194 -17.86 -8.11 -12.84
C GLN A 194 -17.88 -7.07 -11.73
N LYS A 195 -18.22 -7.51 -10.51
CA LYS A 195 -18.22 -6.62 -9.35
C LYS A 195 -16.79 -6.31 -8.89
N ARG A 196 -16.58 -5.09 -8.39
CA ARG A 196 -15.29 -4.60 -7.88
C ARG A 196 -15.47 -4.09 -6.47
N LEU A 197 -14.62 -4.55 -5.55
CA LEU A 197 -14.62 -4.11 -4.17
C LEU A 197 -13.68 -2.92 -4.03
N GLU A 198 -14.23 -1.76 -3.71
CA GLU A 198 -13.51 -0.50 -3.56
C GLU A 198 -13.35 -0.13 -2.09
N ALA A 199 -12.14 0.24 -1.71
CA ALA A 199 -11.85 0.94 -0.47
C ALA A 199 -11.35 2.35 -0.79
N ALA A 200 -11.83 3.34 -0.02
CA ALA A 200 -11.49 4.74 -0.19
C ALA A 200 -10.00 5.03 0.07
N HIS A 201 -9.40 4.24 0.94
CA HIS A 201 -7.99 4.27 1.33
C HIS A 201 -7.54 2.85 1.67
N PRO A 202 -6.22 2.56 1.68
CA PRO A 202 -5.72 1.21 1.92
C PRO A 202 -5.83 0.75 3.37
N ILE A 203 -5.98 1.67 4.33
CA ILE A 203 -6.04 1.30 5.76
C ILE A 203 -7.47 0.88 6.13
N LEU A 204 -7.66 -0.36 6.57
CA LEU A 204 -8.96 -0.90 6.94
C LEU A 204 -9.14 -0.90 8.46
N THR A 205 -10.31 -0.47 8.93
CA THR A 205 -10.75 -0.72 10.31
C THR A 205 -11.01 -2.21 10.51
N ASN A 206 -11.04 -2.65 11.77
CA ASN A 206 -11.35 -4.05 12.12
C ASN A 206 -12.73 -4.46 11.57
N ASP A 207 -13.73 -3.58 11.67
CA ASP A 207 -15.06 -3.82 11.12
C ASP A 207 -15.05 -3.97 9.60
N ASN A 208 -14.30 -3.14 8.90
CA ASN A 208 -14.18 -3.22 7.44
C ASN A 208 -13.49 -4.52 7.01
N LEU A 209 -12.49 -4.99 7.76
CA LEU A 209 -11.85 -6.28 7.51
C LEU A 209 -12.84 -7.44 7.69
N GLU A 210 -13.63 -7.45 8.76
CA GLU A 210 -14.61 -8.51 8.99
C GLU A 210 -15.73 -8.51 7.94
N ARG A 211 -16.15 -7.33 7.44
CA ARG A 211 -17.05 -7.24 6.28
C ARG A 211 -16.45 -7.87 5.02
N ILE A 212 -15.14 -7.70 4.78
CA ILE A 212 -14.43 -8.35 3.67
C ILE A 212 -14.31 -9.85 3.90
N ARG A 213 -14.12 -10.29 5.15
CA ARG A 213 -14.05 -11.72 5.51
C ARG A 213 -15.37 -12.43 5.24
N GLY A 214 -16.50 -11.80 5.58
CA GLY A 214 -17.86 -12.31 5.35
C GLY A 214 -18.46 -11.99 3.97
N ILE A 215 -17.70 -11.38 3.05
CA ILE A 215 -18.26 -10.93 1.76
C ILE A 215 -18.85 -12.07 0.93
N GLY A 216 -18.30 -13.28 1.04
CA GLY A 216 -18.76 -14.46 0.29
C GLY A 216 -20.17 -14.92 0.66
N ASP A 217 -20.67 -14.53 1.84
CA ASP A 217 -22.02 -14.87 2.31
C ASP A 217 -23.09 -13.92 1.76
N ILE A 218 -22.68 -12.78 1.20
CA ILE A 218 -23.60 -11.80 0.63
C ILE A 218 -24.09 -12.31 -0.73
N ALA A 219 -25.41 -12.43 -0.89
CA ALA A 219 -26.01 -12.83 -2.15
C ALA A 219 -25.62 -11.88 -3.30
N ASP A 220 -25.53 -12.41 -4.52
CA ASP A 220 -25.20 -11.64 -5.72
C ASP A 220 -23.81 -10.99 -5.67
N ASN A 221 -22.77 -11.72 -5.28
CA ASN A 221 -21.39 -11.31 -5.58
C ASN A 221 -20.50 -12.50 -5.93
N GLN A 222 -19.35 -12.19 -6.53
CA GLN A 222 -18.37 -13.17 -7.00
C GLN A 222 -17.18 -13.31 -6.05
N PHE A 223 -17.16 -12.58 -4.93
CA PHE A 223 -16.01 -12.53 -4.03
C PHE A 223 -15.99 -13.75 -3.11
N ARG A 224 -14.81 -14.32 -2.96
CA ARG A 224 -14.54 -15.41 -2.03
C ARG A 224 -13.24 -15.11 -1.32
N THR A 225 -13.34 -15.12 0.00
CA THR A 225 -12.26 -14.70 0.88
C THR A 225 -11.74 -15.90 1.66
N VAL A 226 -10.42 -16.05 1.68
CA VAL A 226 -9.74 -16.99 2.56
C VAL A 226 -8.77 -16.25 3.48
N THR A 227 -8.72 -16.66 4.73
CA THR A 227 -7.70 -16.18 5.68
C THR A 227 -6.58 -17.20 5.78
N LEU A 228 -5.36 -16.77 5.48
CA LEU A 228 -4.16 -17.56 5.60
C LEU A 228 -3.34 -17.03 6.78
N ASP A 229 -3.25 -17.86 7.79
CA ASP A 229 -2.37 -17.68 8.93
C ASP A 229 -0.89 -17.61 8.49
N ILE A 230 -0.21 -16.51 8.87
CA ILE A 230 1.21 -16.24 8.62
C ILE A 230 2.07 -16.45 9.88
N THR A 231 1.64 -17.28 10.82
CA THR A 231 2.43 -17.70 11.98
C THR A 231 2.87 -19.16 11.87
N TYR A 232 3.91 -19.55 12.61
CA TYR A 232 4.38 -20.94 12.68
C TYR A 232 4.74 -21.35 14.11
N GLY A 233 4.86 -22.65 14.36
CA GLY A 233 5.16 -23.18 15.70
C GLY A 233 6.50 -22.69 16.25
N ALA A 234 6.50 -22.19 17.48
CA ALA A 234 7.69 -21.69 18.16
C ALA A 234 8.74 -22.80 18.39
N ASP A 235 8.31 -24.06 18.44
CA ASP A 235 9.17 -25.25 18.54
C ASP A 235 10.12 -25.41 17.33
N HIS A 236 9.76 -24.86 16.17
CA HIS A 236 10.60 -24.90 14.97
C HIS A 236 11.71 -23.85 14.96
N GLY A 237 11.62 -22.80 15.79
CA GLY A 237 12.57 -21.70 15.86
C GLY A 237 12.89 -21.04 14.51
N ALA A 238 14.02 -20.32 14.45
CA ALA A 238 14.43 -19.60 13.24
C ALA A 238 14.52 -20.48 11.96
N PRO A 239 15.01 -21.74 12.01
CA PRO A 239 15.04 -22.61 10.84
C PRO A 239 13.64 -22.95 10.26
N GLY A 240 12.57 -22.78 11.04
CA GLY A 240 11.19 -23.05 10.63
C GLY A 240 10.64 -22.08 9.59
N MET A 241 11.10 -20.82 9.59
CA MET A 241 10.50 -19.74 8.82
C MET A 241 10.50 -20.01 7.30
N GLY A 242 11.60 -20.55 6.76
CA GLY A 242 11.69 -20.86 5.33
C GLY A 242 10.65 -21.88 4.86
N LYS A 243 10.44 -22.95 5.65
CA LYS A 243 9.42 -23.97 5.35
C LYS A 243 8.01 -23.40 5.49
N ALA A 244 7.78 -22.56 6.50
CA ALA A 244 6.49 -21.91 6.71
C ALA A 244 6.12 -20.98 5.54
N LEU A 245 7.09 -20.22 5.01
CA LEU A 245 6.90 -19.38 3.82
C LEU A 245 6.58 -20.21 2.57
N ASP A 246 7.31 -21.30 2.33
CA ASP A 246 7.05 -22.18 1.18
C ASP A 246 5.64 -22.83 1.29
N GLN A 247 5.22 -23.21 2.49
CA GLN A 247 3.86 -23.72 2.75
C GLN A 247 2.80 -22.64 2.56
N LEU A 248 3.03 -21.42 3.02
CA LEU A 248 2.14 -20.28 2.83
C LEU A 248 1.92 -20.00 1.33
N CYS A 249 3.00 -19.97 0.55
CA CYS A 249 2.93 -19.78 -0.90
C CYS A 249 2.10 -20.88 -1.59
N ARG A 250 2.30 -22.15 -1.20
CA ARG A 250 1.51 -23.29 -1.73
C ARG A 250 0.03 -23.20 -1.34
N ARG A 251 -0.28 -22.83 -0.09
CA ARG A 251 -1.66 -22.64 0.39
C ARG A 251 -2.34 -21.50 -0.37
N ALA A 252 -1.64 -20.39 -0.58
CA ALA A 252 -2.12 -19.26 -1.37
C ALA A 252 -2.42 -19.67 -2.82
N GLU A 253 -1.49 -20.37 -3.48
CA GLU A 253 -1.72 -20.88 -4.83
C GLU A 253 -2.91 -21.84 -4.90
N ALA A 254 -3.01 -22.80 -3.97
CA ALA A 254 -4.11 -23.75 -3.92
C ALA A 254 -5.46 -23.06 -3.72
N ALA A 255 -5.52 -22.04 -2.85
CA ALA A 255 -6.71 -21.25 -2.61
C ALA A 255 -7.17 -20.50 -3.87
N VAL A 256 -6.26 -19.83 -4.57
CA VAL A 256 -6.61 -19.13 -5.83
C VAL A 256 -7.11 -20.11 -6.88
N ARG A 257 -6.48 -21.28 -7.01
CA ARG A 257 -6.94 -22.33 -7.92
C ARG A 257 -8.30 -22.93 -7.54
N ALA A 258 -8.66 -22.91 -6.25
CA ALA A 258 -9.97 -23.30 -5.75
C ALA A 258 -11.06 -22.23 -5.99
N GLY A 259 -10.68 -21.04 -6.48
CA GLY A 259 -11.59 -19.95 -6.80
C GLY A 259 -11.67 -18.85 -5.75
N GLU A 260 -10.80 -18.87 -4.73
CA GLU A 260 -10.63 -17.75 -3.79
C GLU A 260 -10.03 -16.55 -4.53
N ASN A 261 -10.60 -15.36 -4.35
CA ASN A 261 -10.17 -14.15 -5.06
C ASN A 261 -9.86 -12.96 -4.13
N ILE A 262 -9.95 -13.17 -2.82
CA ILE A 262 -9.37 -12.31 -1.79
C ILE A 262 -8.61 -13.20 -0.81
N ILE A 263 -7.32 -12.94 -0.61
CA ILE A 263 -6.51 -13.59 0.42
C ILE A 263 -6.21 -12.58 1.50
N ILE A 264 -6.63 -12.89 2.73
CA ILE A 264 -6.23 -12.17 3.94
C ILE A 264 -5.03 -12.91 4.54
N LEU A 265 -3.86 -12.27 4.56
CA LEU A 265 -2.69 -12.74 5.30
C LEU A 265 -2.81 -12.22 6.74
N SER A 266 -2.86 -13.11 7.73
CA SER A 266 -3.16 -12.74 9.12
C SER A 266 -2.15 -13.29 10.12
N ASP A 267 -1.52 -12.41 10.91
CA ASP A 267 -0.61 -12.78 12.01
C ASP A 267 -1.33 -12.83 13.37
N ARG A 268 -2.66 -12.71 13.40
CA ARG A 268 -3.48 -12.65 14.62
C ARG A 268 -3.38 -13.89 15.51
N ALA A 269 -2.92 -15.01 14.98
CA ALA A 269 -2.65 -16.23 15.75
C ALA A 269 -1.34 -16.17 16.56
N ALA A 270 -0.58 -15.06 16.51
CA ALA A 270 0.65 -14.90 17.26
C ALA A 270 0.42 -15.00 18.77
N GLY A 271 1.32 -15.69 19.46
CA GLY A 271 1.24 -15.95 20.89
C GLY A 271 2.44 -16.76 21.38
N PRO A 272 2.45 -17.25 22.63
CA PRO A 272 3.60 -17.92 23.22
C PRO A 272 4.13 -19.11 22.41
N ASP A 273 3.24 -19.87 21.78
CA ASP A 273 3.58 -21.05 21.00
C ASP A 273 3.69 -20.78 19.49
N ARG A 274 3.45 -19.54 19.04
CA ARG A 274 3.32 -19.18 17.62
C ARG A 274 4.08 -17.91 17.28
N VAL A 275 5.13 -18.06 16.47
CA VAL A 275 5.97 -16.96 16.00
C VAL A 275 5.35 -16.35 14.74
N PRO A 276 5.12 -15.02 14.68
CA PRO A 276 4.66 -14.37 13.47
C PRO A 276 5.79 -14.30 12.43
N ILE A 277 5.50 -14.64 11.17
CA ILE A 277 6.38 -14.30 10.05
C ILE A 277 6.26 -12.79 9.83
N PRO A 278 7.37 -12.05 9.62
CA PRO A 278 7.31 -10.63 9.32
C PRO A 278 6.32 -10.35 8.20
N SER A 279 5.36 -9.46 8.45
CA SER A 279 4.20 -9.25 7.57
C SER A 279 4.60 -8.86 6.15
N LEU A 280 5.67 -8.06 6.04
CA LEU A 280 6.30 -7.68 4.78
C LEU A 280 6.86 -8.88 4.00
N LEU A 281 7.53 -9.81 4.69
CA LEU A 281 8.11 -10.99 4.07
C LEU A 281 7.02 -11.94 3.58
N ALA A 282 6.00 -12.19 4.39
CA ALA A 282 4.85 -13.02 4.02
C ALA A 282 4.12 -12.44 2.80
N THR A 283 3.84 -11.13 2.82
CA THR A 283 3.18 -10.41 1.72
C THR A 283 3.97 -10.52 0.42
N SER A 284 5.26 -10.18 0.47
CA SER A 284 6.10 -10.18 -0.72
C SER A 284 6.33 -11.59 -1.28
N ALA A 285 6.52 -12.59 -0.40
CA ALA A 285 6.65 -13.99 -0.81
C ALA A 285 5.42 -14.48 -1.58
N VAL A 286 4.22 -14.25 -1.05
CA VAL A 286 2.96 -14.63 -1.69
C VAL A 286 2.74 -13.83 -2.98
N HIS A 287 2.98 -12.51 -2.95
CA HIS A 287 2.84 -11.64 -4.11
C HIS A 287 3.69 -12.14 -5.30
N HIS A 288 4.99 -12.33 -5.10
CA HIS A 288 5.89 -12.79 -6.15
C HIS A 288 5.64 -14.24 -6.57
N HIS A 289 5.25 -15.11 -5.64
CA HIS A 289 4.87 -16.49 -5.98
C HIS A 289 3.67 -16.52 -6.92
N LEU A 290 2.62 -15.78 -6.60
CA LEU A 290 1.42 -15.68 -7.43
C LEU A 290 1.69 -15.03 -8.78
N ILE A 291 2.64 -14.08 -8.88
CA ILE A 291 3.09 -13.53 -10.17
C ILE A 291 3.74 -14.62 -11.01
N ARG A 292 4.69 -15.38 -10.46
CA ARG A 292 5.39 -16.46 -11.17
C ARG A 292 4.43 -17.55 -11.64
N CYS A 293 3.36 -17.82 -10.89
CA CYS A 293 2.33 -18.77 -11.27
C CYS A 293 1.27 -18.19 -12.23
N GLY A 294 1.32 -16.89 -12.56
CA GLY A 294 0.34 -16.22 -13.43
C GLY A 294 -1.04 -16.01 -12.77
N LEU A 295 -1.12 -16.03 -11.44
CA LEU A 295 -2.35 -15.99 -10.66
C LEU A 295 -2.59 -14.64 -9.94
N ARG A 296 -1.58 -13.75 -9.85
CA ARG A 296 -1.69 -12.51 -9.07
C ARG A 296 -2.80 -11.56 -9.54
N THR A 297 -3.13 -11.56 -10.82
CA THR A 297 -4.23 -10.73 -11.37
C THR A 297 -5.61 -11.25 -10.98
N SER A 298 -5.72 -12.50 -10.53
CA SER A 298 -7.00 -13.14 -10.19
C SER A 298 -7.39 -12.98 -8.72
N VAL A 299 -6.54 -12.36 -7.89
CA VAL A 299 -6.71 -12.31 -6.45
C VAL A 299 -6.25 -10.98 -5.88
N GLY A 300 -6.97 -10.49 -4.87
CA GLY A 300 -6.55 -9.36 -4.03
C GLY A 300 -5.83 -9.81 -2.77
N LEU A 301 -4.84 -9.03 -2.32
CA LEU A 301 -4.08 -9.32 -1.10
C LEU A 301 -4.39 -8.28 -0.03
N VAL A 302 -4.94 -8.74 1.09
CA VAL A 302 -5.21 -7.94 2.28
C VAL A 302 -4.30 -8.43 3.40
N VAL A 303 -3.72 -7.52 4.18
CA VAL A 303 -2.80 -7.86 5.27
C VAL A 303 -3.44 -7.44 6.60
N GLU A 304 -3.79 -8.42 7.44
CA GLU A 304 -4.16 -8.22 8.85
C GLU A 304 -2.90 -8.42 9.68
N THR A 305 -2.34 -7.33 10.21
CA THR A 305 -1.04 -7.38 10.89
C THR A 305 -0.98 -6.63 12.20
N GLY A 306 -0.28 -7.22 13.16
CA GLY A 306 0.15 -6.57 14.39
C GLY A 306 1.42 -5.75 14.23
N GLU A 307 2.22 -5.93 13.18
CA GLU A 307 3.54 -5.29 13.02
C GLU A 307 3.46 -3.82 12.56
N ALA A 308 2.48 -3.49 11.72
CA ALA A 308 2.38 -2.18 11.07
C ALA A 308 1.76 -1.11 11.98
N HIS A 309 2.56 -0.14 12.40
CA HIS A 309 2.19 1.03 13.20
C HIS A 309 2.82 2.35 12.70
N GLU A 310 3.87 2.30 11.88
CA GLU A 310 4.54 3.46 11.27
C GLU A 310 4.22 3.61 9.78
N VAL A 311 4.18 4.86 9.30
CA VAL A 311 3.94 5.22 7.88
C VAL A 311 4.81 4.40 6.91
N HIS A 312 6.08 4.19 7.26
CA HIS A 312 7.01 3.45 6.41
C HIS A 312 6.65 1.97 6.25
N GLN A 313 6.12 1.35 7.31
CA GLN A 313 5.69 -0.05 7.29
C GLN A 313 4.48 -0.23 6.37
N PHE A 314 3.51 0.69 6.41
CA PHE A 314 2.40 0.72 5.46
C PHE A 314 2.87 0.91 4.01
N ALA A 315 3.81 1.84 3.78
CA ALA A 315 4.33 2.10 2.44
C ALA A 315 5.09 0.89 1.85
N THR A 316 5.87 0.18 2.66
CA THR A 316 6.55 -1.05 2.20
C THR A 316 5.56 -2.17 1.92
N LEU A 317 4.59 -2.43 2.80
CA LEU A 317 3.52 -3.41 2.53
C LEU A 317 2.79 -3.12 1.20
N ALA A 318 2.43 -1.86 0.98
CA ALA A 318 1.85 -1.41 -0.28
C ALA A 318 2.79 -1.65 -1.47
N GLY A 319 4.05 -1.22 -1.36
CA GLY A 319 5.06 -1.36 -2.42
C GLY A 319 5.37 -2.80 -2.82
N TYR A 320 5.13 -3.76 -1.92
CA TYR A 320 5.27 -5.20 -2.17
C TYR A 320 3.95 -5.95 -2.35
N GLY A 321 2.86 -5.20 -2.57
CA GLY A 321 1.65 -5.72 -3.21
C GLY A 321 0.45 -5.98 -2.30
N ALA A 322 0.45 -5.45 -1.07
CA ALA A 322 -0.77 -5.33 -0.27
C ALA A 322 -1.69 -4.29 -0.90
N GLU A 323 -2.95 -4.67 -1.15
CA GLU A 323 -3.98 -3.76 -1.68
C GLU A 323 -4.73 -3.04 -0.57
N ALA A 324 -4.80 -3.66 0.60
CA ALA A 324 -5.34 -3.08 1.82
C ALA A 324 -4.67 -3.68 3.06
N ILE A 325 -4.62 -2.93 4.15
CA ILE A 325 -3.88 -3.26 5.38
C ILE A 325 -4.77 -2.94 6.57
N ASN A 326 -4.94 -3.91 7.47
CA ASN A 326 -5.62 -3.74 8.75
C ASN A 326 -4.56 -3.83 9.89
N PRO A 327 -4.15 -2.69 10.46
CA PRO A 327 -3.21 -2.66 11.58
C PRO A 327 -3.93 -2.85 12.92
N TYR A 328 -4.45 -4.05 13.17
CA TYR A 328 -5.34 -4.27 14.32
C TYR A 328 -4.69 -3.94 15.65
N LEU A 329 -3.40 -4.27 15.83
CA LEU A 329 -2.70 -4.04 17.09
C LEU A 329 -2.40 -2.55 17.32
N ALA A 330 -2.21 -1.78 16.24
CA ALA A 330 -2.07 -0.34 16.34
C ALA A 330 -3.38 0.29 16.85
N PHE A 331 -4.54 -0.17 16.38
CA PHE A 331 -5.84 0.29 16.89
C PHE A 331 -6.05 -0.06 18.37
N GLU A 332 -5.77 -1.30 18.77
CA GLU A 332 -5.85 -1.70 20.18
C GLU A 332 -4.89 -0.89 21.07
N THR A 333 -3.71 -0.56 20.55
CA THR A 333 -2.73 0.31 21.23
C THR A 333 -3.25 1.74 21.38
N ILE A 334 -3.89 2.28 20.34
CA ILE A 334 -4.53 3.60 20.40
C ILE A 334 -5.64 3.64 21.44
N GLU A 335 -6.51 2.63 21.45
CA GLU A 335 -7.58 2.51 22.43
C GLU A 335 -7.04 2.43 23.86
N ALA A 336 -5.94 1.70 24.07
CA ALA A 336 -5.32 1.57 25.39
C ALA A 336 -4.68 2.87 25.89
N MET A 337 -4.15 3.73 25.01
CA MET A 337 -3.54 5.00 25.41
C MET A 337 -4.52 6.17 25.53
N LEU A 338 -5.81 6.01 25.13
CA LEU A 338 -6.82 7.07 25.25
C LEU A 338 -6.88 7.76 26.62
N PRO A 339 -6.81 7.04 27.77
CA PRO A 339 -6.87 7.68 29.08
C PRO A 339 -5.66 8.56 29.41
N GLU A 340 -4.57 8.42 28.65
CA GLU A 340 -3.31 9.14 28.83
C GLU A 340 -3.17 10.34 27.89
N LEU A 341 -4.09 10.50 26.93
CA LEU A 341 -4.09 11.61 25.99
C LEU A 341 -4.57 12.91 26.65
N ASP A 342 -4.06 14.04 26.18
CA ASP A 342 -4.41 15.36 26.72
C ASP A 342 -5.84 15.79 26.31
N GLU A 343 -6.33 15.29 25.17
CA GLU A 343 -7.67 15.55 24.63
C GLU A 343 -8.62 14.38 24.95
N GLU A 344 -9.82 14.67 25.47
CA GLU A 344 -10.88 13.66 25.65
C GLU A 344 -11.43 13.22 24.28
N LEU A 345 -10.78 12.23 23.69
CA LEU A 345 -11.16 11.63 22.41
C LEU A 345 -11.93 10.34 22.61
N THR A 346 -12.91 10.10 21.75
CA THR A 346 -13.51 8.77 21.61
C THR A 346 -12.56 7.85 20.84
N ALA A 347 -12.62 6.54 21.09
CA ALA A 347 -11.86 5.54 20.36
C ALA A 347 -12.04 5.66 18.84
N GLU A 348 -13.27 5.88 18.39
CA GLU A 348 -13.60 6.05 16.98
C GLU A 348 -12.90 7.28 16.36
N GLU A 349 -12.90 8.42 17.07
CA GLU A 349 -12.26 9.63 16.57
C GLU A 349 -10.73 9.49 16.56
N ALA A 350 -10.13 8.89 17.59
CA ALA A 350 -8.69 8.63 17.64
C ALA A 350 -8.23 7.69 16.50
N VAL A 351 -8.98 6.61 16.25
CA VAL A 351 -8.72 5.69 15.12
C VAL A 351 -8.86 6.42 13.78
N LYS A 352 -9.89 7.26 13.62
CA LYS A 352 -10.09 8.04 12.40
C LYS A 352 -8.96 9.05 12.16
N ARG A 353 -8.48 9.74 13.21
CA ARG A 353 -7.34 10.66 13.14
C ARG A 353 -6.06 9.90 12.79
N TYR A 354 -5.82 8.73 13.38
CA TYR A 354 -4.69 7.88 13.05
C TYR A 354 -4.70 7.39 11.60
N ILE A 355 -5.85 6.95 11.08
CA ILE A 355 -6.01 6.59 9.66
C ILE A 355 -5.68 7.79 8.77
N LYS A 356 -6.25 8.97 9.08
CA LYS A 356 -5.98 10.21 8.34
C LYS A 356 -4.49 10.58 8.34
N ALA A 357 -3.81 10.43 9.48
CA ALA A 357 -2.38 10.69 9.59
C ALA A 357 -1.56 9.73 8.71
N THR A 358 -1.93 8.45 8.74
CA THR A 358 -1.32 7.39 7.93
C THR A 358 -1.52 7.64 6.44
N ASP A 359 -2.73 8.00 6.02
CA ASP A 359 -3.08 8.32 4.64
C ASP A 359 -2.25 9.51 4.10
N LYS A 360 -2.14 10.59 4.89
CA LYS A 360 -1.25 11.71 4.56
C LYS A 360 0.21 11.27 4.46
N GLY A 361 0.65 10.40 5.36
CA GLY A 361 1.99 9.81 5.33
C GLY A 361 2.25 9.02 4.04
N ILE A 362 1.30 8.19 3.60
CA ILE A 362 1.39 7.41 2.36
C ILE A 362 1.44 8.34 1.14
N LEU A 363 0.56 9.34 1.08
CA LEU A 363 0.57 10.37 0.03
C LEU A 363 1.94 11.05 -0.04
N LYS A 364 2.50 11.45 1.10
CA LYS A 364 3.85 12.03 1.17
C LYS A 364 4.92 11.08 0.64
N VAL A 365 4.89 9.80 0.98
CA VAL A 365 5.88 8.82 0.47
C VAL A 365 5.75 8.64 -1.03
N MET A 366 4.54 8.50 -1.56
CA MET A 366 4.28 8.39 -3.00
C MET A 366 4.74 9.64 -3.77
N SER A 367 4.49 10.82 -3.21
CA SER A 367 4.79 12.10 -3.86
C SER A 367 6.29 12.33 -4.03
N LYS A 368 7.15 11.74 -3.19
CA LYS A 368 8.62 11.78 -3.33
C LYS A 368 9.11 11.24 -4.67
N MET A 369 8.40 10.29 -5.28
CA MET A 369 8.69 9.76 -6.61
C MET A 369 7.82 10.38 -7.72
N GLY A 370 6.94 11.32 -7.36
CA GLY A 370 5.95 11.90 -8.27
C GLY A 370 4.82 10.93 -8.64
N ILE A 371 4.54 9.94 -7.80
CA ILE A 371 3.45 8.98 -8.01
C ILE A 371 2.18 9.53 -7.39
N SER A 372 1.09 9.53 -8.16
CA SER A 372 -0.17 10.16 -7.73
C SER A 372 -1.28 9.18 -7.34
N THR A 373 -1.18 7.89 -7.67
CA THR A 373 -2.24 6.92 -7.30
C THR A 373 -1.68 5.74 -6.54
N TYR A 374 -2.38 5.33 -5.49
CA TYR A 374 -2.00 4.16 -4.70
C TYR A 374 -1.98 2.89 -5.56
N GLN A 375 -2.91 2.77 -6.52
CA GLN A 375 -2.94 1.64 -7.46
C GLN A 375 -1.67 1.50 -8.30
N SER A 376 -1.04 2.62 -8.67
CA SER A 376 0.25 2.60 -9.38
C SER A 376 1.43 2.37 -8.44
N TYR A 377 1.29 2.70 -7.15
CA TYR A 377 2.32 2.49 -6.14
C TYR A 377 2.34 1.03 -5.62
N CYS A 378 1.16 0.40 -5.54
CA CYS A 378 0.99 -0.97 -5.08
C CYS A 378 1.77 -1.95 -5.97
N GLY A 379 2.72 -2.68 -5.39
CA GLY A 379 3.60 -3.60 -6.12
C GLY A 379 4.70 -2.95 -6.96
N ALA A 380 4.88 -1.62 -6.92
CA ALA A 380 5.87 -0.91 -7.74
C ALA A 380 7.30 -0.96 -7.18
N GLN A 381 7.49 -1.43 -5.94
CA GLN A 381 8.80 -1.59 -5.30
C GLN A 381 9.66 -0.30 -5.33
N ILE A 382 9.10 0.82 -4.85
CA ILE A 382 9.79 2.13 -4.81
C ILE A 382 10.74 2.20 -3.60
N PHE A 383 11.62 1.20 -3.49
CA PHE A 383 12.54 1.02 -2.39
C PHE A 383 13.87 0.42 -2.88
N ASP A 384 14.95 0.80 -2.21
CA ASP A 384 16.25 0.14 -2.32
C ASP A 384 16.53 -0.61 -1.00
N ALA A 385 17.01 -1.84 -1.10
CA ALA A 385 17.38 -2.68 0.04
C ALA A 385 18.82 -2.43 0.45
N VAL A 386 19.05 -2.15 1.73
CA VAL A 386 20.38 -1.93 2.30
C VAL A 386 20.66 -2.99 3.38
N GLY A 387 21.69 -3.80 3.15
CA GLY A 387 22.09 -4.86 4.07
C GLY A 387 21.34 -6.18 3.88
N LEU A 388 20.68 -6.40 2.75
CA LEU A 388 20.00 -7.67 2.43
C LEU A 388 20.78 -8.41 1.33
N ARG A 389 20.96 -9.73 1.48
CA ARG A 389 21.66 -10.52 0.46
C ARG A 389 20.87 -10.61 -0.85
N SER A 390 21.59 -10.65 -1.97
CA SER A 390 20.97 -10.71 -3.30
C SER A 390 20.12 -11.97 -3.53
N ASP A 391 20.48 -13.12 -2.94
CA ASP A 391 19.71 -14.36 -3.04
C ASP A 391 18.36 -14.26 -2.31
N PHE A 392 18.35 -13.66 -1.12
CA PHE A 392 17.13 -13.36 -0.36
C PHE A 392 16.23 -12.39 -1.13
N VAL A 393 16.79 -11.28 -1.63
CA VAL A 393 16.05 -10.30 -2.44
C VAL A 393 15.52 -10.94 -3.72
N ALA A 394 16.35 -11.70 -4.45
CA ALA A 394 15.92 -12.36 -5.67
C ALA A 394 14.75 -13.34 -5.44
N LYS A 395 14.71 -14.04 -4.30
CA LYS A 395 13.64 -14.99 -3.96
C LYS A 395 12.35 -14.28 -3.52
N TYR A 396 12.45 -13.36 -2.57
CA TYR A 396 11.31 -12.81 -1.85
C TYR A 396 10.90 -11.39 -2.26
N PHE A 397 11.82 -10.59 -2.81
CA PHE A 397 11.62 -9.18 -3.19
C PHE A 397 12.15 -8.94 -4.61
N THR A 398 11.80 -9.83 -5.54
CA THR A 398 12.39 -9.89 -6.88
C THR A 398 12.23 -8.55 -7.59
N GLY A 399 13.34 -7.94 -8.03
CA GLY A 399 13.35 -6.64 -8.72
C GLY A 399 13.91 -5.49 -7.88
N THR A 400 13.90 -5.62 -6.55
CA THR A 400 14.49 -4.64 -5.65
C THR A 400 16.01 -4.61 -5.78
N LYS A 401 16.59 -3.40 -5.84
CA LYS A 401 18.04 -3.23 -5.85
C LYS A 401 18.61 -3.44 -4.46
N SER A 402 19.71 -4.18 -4.35
CA SER A 402 20.54 -4.21 -3.15
C SER A 402 22.00 -4.10 -3.53
N GLN A 403 22.63 -2.98 -3.16
CA GLN A 403 24.04 -2.72 -3.49
C GLN A 403 24.98 -3.17 -2.36
N VAL A 404 24.48 -3.17 -1.12
CA VAL A 404 25.23 -3.57 0.07
C VAL A 404 24.53 -4.80 0.62
N GLU A 405 25.19 -5.95 0.51
CA GLU A 405 24.68 -7.22 1.04
C GLU A 405 24.91 -7.34 2.54
N GLY A 406 24.20 -8.27 3.19
CA GLY A 406 24.31 -8.48 4.62
C GLY A 406 23.52 -9.70 5.09
N VAL A 407 22.36 -9.47 5.70
CA VAL A 407 21.50 -10.51 6.26
C VAL A 407 20.69 -11.23 5.19
N GLY A 408 20.41 -12.52 5.43
CA GLY A 408 19.49 -13.33 4.65
C GLY A 408 18.30 -13.78 5.50
N LEU A 409 17.65 -14.86 5.06
CA LEU A 409 16.47 -15.40 5.73
C LEU A 409 16.78 -15.90 7.16
N GLU A 410 17.96 -16.48 7.37
CA GLU A 410 18.34 -17.07 8.66
C GLU A 410 18.46 -16.00 9.75
N GLU A 411 19.13 -14.90 9.46
CA GLU A 411 19.30 -13.79 10.40
C GLU A 411 17.98 -13.07 10.67
N ILE A 412 17.17 -12.79 9.64
CA ILE A 412 15.83 -12.20 9.83
C ILE A 412 14.94 -13.11 10.68
N ALA A 413 15.00 -14.43 10.45
CA ALA A 413 14.26 -15.39 11.26
C ALA A 413 14.75 -15.43 12.70
N ARG A 414 16.07 -15.32 12.92
CA ARG A 414 16.67 -15.24 14.26
C ARG A 414 16.23 -13.99 15.01
N GLU A 415 16.31 -12.81 14.38
CA GLU A 415 15.86 -11.54 14.98
C GLU A 415 14.37 -11.60 15.36
N THR A 416 13.54 -12.19 14.48
CA THR A 416 12.10 -12.36 14.73
C THR A 416 11.84 -13.27 15.94
N VAL A 417 12.54 -14.40 16.02
CA VAL A 417 12.39 -15.35 17.13
C VAL A 417 12.95 -14.78 18.44
N GLU A 418 14.01 -13.98 18.38
CA GLU A 418 14.57 -13.29 19.54
C GLU A 418 13.57 -12.28 20.12
N LEU A 419 12.95 -11.44 19.28
CA LEU A 419 11.88 -10.53 19.71
C LEU A 419 10.70 -11.28 20.34
N HIS A 420 10.28 -12.38 19.71
CA HIS A 420 9.21 -13.23 20.22
C HIS A 420 9.57 -13.85 21.58
N GLN A 421 10.78 -14.40 21.73
CA GLN A 421 11.24 -14.98 22.99
C GLN A 421 11.33 -13.94 24.10
N LEU A 422 11.83 -12.74 23.80
CA LEU A 422 11.88 -11.63 24.75
C LEU A 422 10.48 -11.25 25.22
N ALA A 423 9.52 -11.16 24.31
CA ALA A 423 8.13 -10.81 24.60
C ALA A 423 7.39 -11.79 25.52
N PHE A 424 7.77 -13.07 25.48
CA PHE A 424 7.19 -14.12 26.33
C PHE A 424 8.13 -14.62 27.42
N SER A 425 9.21 -13.87 27.69
CA SER A 425 10.17 -14.20 28.75
C SER A 425 9.81 -13.55 30.09
N ASP A 426 10.39 -14.08 31.17
CA ASP A 426 10.32 -13.46 32.51
C ASP A 426 11.32 -12.29 32.67
N ALA A 427 11.70 -11.60 31.59
CA ALA A 427 12.63 -10.48 31.65
C ALA A 427 12.06 -9.34 32.53
N PRO A 428 12.74 -8.92 33.63
CA PRO A 428 12.14 -8.04 34.62
C PRO A 428 11.68 -6.67 34.09
N VAL A 429 12.40 -6.12 33.11
CA VAL A 429 12.10 -4.80 32.52
C VAL A 429 10.94 -4.92 31.52
N LEU A 430 10.92 -5.98 30.72
CA LEU A 430 9.90 -6.21 29.70
C LEU A 430 8.57 -6.71 30.31
N ARG A 431 8.59 -7.22 31.54
CA ARG A 431 7.39 -7.63 32.24
C ARG A 431 6.36 -6.51 32.42
N GLU A 432 6.84 -5.27 32.56
CA GLU A 432 5.98 -4.12 32.90
C GLU A 432 6.06 -2.97 31.88
N ALA A 433 6.99 -3.04 30.92
CA ALA A 433 7.22 -1.96 29.96
C ALA A 433 7.70 -2.46 28.59
N LEU A 434 7.51 -1.65 27.55
CA LEU A 434 8.14 -1.87 26.24
C LEU A 434 9.63 -1.54 26.29
N ASP A 435 10.39 -2.09 25.34
CA ASP A 435 11.82 -1.73 25.20
C ASP A 435 11.98 -0.22 24.96
N VAL A 436 13.08 0.30 25.50
CA VAL A 436 13.47 1.71 25.36
C VAL A 436 14.46 1.82 24.22
N GLY A 437 14.15 2.70 23.27
CA GLY A 437 14.96 2.99 22.10
C GLY A 437 14.69 2.03 20.95
N GLY A 438 14.43 2.62 19.78
CA GLY A 438 14.14 1.95 18.51
C GLY A 438 15.29 1.19 17.87
#